data_AF-A0A7W1MYW3-F1
#
_entry.id   AF-A0A7W1MYW3-F1
#
_cell.length_a   1.000
_cell.length_b   1.000
_cell.length_c   1.000
_cell.angle_alpha   90.00
_cell.angle_beta   90.00
_cell.angle_gamma   90.00
#
_symmetry.space_group_name_H-M   'P 1'
#
loop_
_entity.id
_entity.type
_entity.pdbx_description
1 polymer ?
#
loop_
_entity_poly.entity_id
_entity_poly.type
_entity_poly.pdbx_seq_one_letter_code
_entity_poly.pdbx_strand_id
1 'polypeptide(L)'
;MLRGESLDLLAREAGQPAGRISAWREEFLAAGREGLKSRPAAVEEVALRDAQRKVGELSIEVDVLSALLERKGGPPSPRRSR
;
A
#
# COMPACT_ATOMS: atom_id res chain seq x y z
N MET A 1 2.66 -29.23 10.22
CA MET A 1 1.28 -28.84 10.56
C MET A 1 0.35 -28.60 9.36
N LEU A 2 0.77 -28.73 8.09
CA LEU A 2 -0.10 -28.45 6.92
C LEU A 2 -0.15 -29.60 5.90
N ARG A 3 0.56 -30.71 6.17
CA ARG A 3 0.65 -31.87 5.28
C ARG A 3 -0.19 -33.06 5.76
N GLY A 4 -1.12 -32.84 6.70
CA GLY A 4 -1.92 -33.90 7.30
C GLY A 4 -1.27 -34.60 8.50
N GLU A 5 -0.21 -34.04 9.07
CA GLU A 5 0.45 -34.59 10.27
C GLU A 5 -0.49 -34.54 11.50
N SER A 6 -0.34 -35.49 12.41
CA SER A 6 -1.08 -35.52 13.69
C SER A 6 -0.68 -34.36 14.59
N LEU A 7 -1.67 -33.59 15.07
CA LEU A 7 -1.44 -32.46 15.97
C LEU A 7 -0.90 -32.92 17.33
N ASP A 8 -1.28 -34.11 17.79
CA ASP A 8 -0.78 -34.66 19.06
C ASP A 8 0.71 -35.03 18.99
N LEU A 9 1.17 -35.55 17.85
CA LEU A 9 2.59 -35.85 17.66
C LEU A 9 3.42 -34.55 17.60
N LEU A 10 2.93 -33.56 16.85
CA LEU A 10 3.55 -32.23 16.74
C LEU A 10 3.58 -31.50 18.09
N ALA A 11 2.52 -31.60 18.88
CA ALA A 11 2.46 -31.04 20.22
C ALA A 11 3.54 -31.61 21.15
N ARG A 12 3.73 -32.94 21.11
CA ARG A 12 4.75 -33.63 21.90
C ARG A 12 6.17 -33.27 21.46
N GLU A 13 6.41 -33.22 20.14
CA GLU A 13 7.70 -32.82 19.58
C GLU A 13 8.06 -31.38 19.93
N ALA A 14 7.09 -30.46 19.85
CA ALA A 14 7.29 -29.05 20.16
C ALA A 14 7.24 -28.71 21.66
N GLY A 15 6.90 -29.68 22.52
CA GLY A 15 6.69 -29.45 23.95
C GLY A 15 5.54 -28.46 24.25
N GLN A 16 4.55 -28.37 23.37
CA GLN A 16 3.42 -27.45 23.50
C GLN A 16 2.10 -28.20 23.68
N PRO A 17 1.08 -27.60 24.34
CA PRO A 17 -0.25 -28.19 24.39
C PRO A 17 -0.87 -28.34 22.99
N ALA A 18 -1.53 -29.46 22.72
CA ALA A 18 -2.20 -29.72 21.44
C ALA A 18 -3.22 -28.63 21.08
N GLY A 19 -3.94 -28.10 22.07
CA GLY A 19 -4.86 -26.98 21.88
C GLY A 19 -4.18 -25.69 21.37
N ARG A 20 -2.95 -25.41 21.80
CA ARG A 20 -2.16 -24.26 21.33
C ARG A 20 -1.72 -24.45 19.88
N ILE A 21 -1.28 -25.67 19.54
CA ILE A 21 -0.91 -26.04 18.17
C ILE A 21 -2.13 -25.95 17.23
N SER A 22 -3.31 -26.38 17.68
CA SER A 22 -4.56 -26.25 16.92
C SER A 22 -4.93 -24.79 16.68
N ALA A 23 -4.87 -23.95 17.72
CA ALA A 23 -5.17 -22.52 17.62
C ALA A 23 -4.26 -21.82 16.58
N TRP A 24 -2.95 -22.07 16.61
CA TRP A 24 -2.04 -21.51 15.61
C TRP A 24 -2.35 -21.96 14.18
N ARG A 25 -2.78 -23.21 13.99
CA ARG A 25 -3.18 -23.71 12.67
C ARG A 25 -4.42 -22.97 12.17
N GLU A 26 -5.40 -22.74 13.04
CA GLU A 26 -6.62 -22.02 12.69
C GLU A 26 -6.33 -20.56 12.35
N GLU A 27 -5.55 -19.87 13.17
CA GLU A 27 -5.09 -18.49 12.93
C GLU A 27 -4.33 -18.39 11.59
N PHE A 28 -3.39 -19.29 11.34
CA PHE A 28 -2.63 -19.33 10.09
C PHE A 28 -3.53 -19.54 8.88
N LEU A 29 -4.48 -20.47 8.95
CA LEU A 29 -5.41 -20.74 7.85
C LEU A 29 -6.39 -19.59 7.62
N ALA A 30 -6.84 -18.93 8.69
CA ALA A 30 -7.69 -17.75 8.60
C ALA A 30 -6.95 -16.59 7.92
N ALA A 31 -5.76 -16.25 8.41
CA ALA A 31 -4.92 -15.21 7.82
C ALA A 31 -4.51 -15.55 6.38
N GLY A 32 -4.17 -16.80 6.10
CA GLY A 32 -3.83 -17.26 4.75
C GLY A 32 -4.98 -17.14 3.76
N ARG A 33 -6.22 -17.48 4.18
CA ARG A 33 -7.41 -17.28 3.33
C ARG A 33 -7.66 -15.81 3.05
N GLU A 34 -7.55 -14.94 4.06
CA GLU A 34 -7.68 -13.50 3.85
C GLU A 34 -6.57 -12.94 2.96
N GLY A 35 -5.33 -13.43 3.12
CA GLY A 35 -4.19 -13.06 2.28
C GLY A 35 -4.30 -13.55 0.82
N LEU A 36 -5.05 -14.63 0.55
CA LEU A 36 -5.34 -15.08 -0.81
C LEU A 36 -6.50 -14.30 -1.45
N LYS A 37 -7.39 -13.71 -0.64
CA LYS A 37 -8.43 -12.79 -1.11
C LYS A 37 -7.87 -11.39 -1.36
N SER A 38 -6.85 -10.97 -0.62
CA SER A 38 -6.17 -9.72 -0.90
C SER A 38 -5.40 -9.84 -2.21
N ARG A 39 -5.74 -8.97 -3.16
CA ARG A 39 -4.93 -8.79 -4.35
C ARG A 39 -3.61 -8.17 -3.86
N PRO A 40 -2.41 -8.70 -4.21
CA PRO A 40 -1.16 -7.98 -3.94
C PRO A 40 -1.34 -6.55 -4.43
N ALA A 41 -1.05 -5.55 -3.58
CA ALA A 41 -1.45 -4.13 -3.74
C ALA A 41 -1.74 -3.86 -5.20
N ALA A 42 -3.04 -3.80 -5.54
CA ALA A 42 -3.49 -3.97 -6.92
C ALA A 42 -2.61 -3.06 -7.79
N VAL A 43 -2.17 -3.52 -8.97
CA VAL A 43 -1.28 -2.70 -9.84
C VAL A 43 -1.81 -1.26 -9.97
N GLU A 44 -3.14 -1.12 -9.92
CA GLU A 44 -3.91 0.12 -9.81
C GLU A 44 -3.57 0.98 -8.57
N GLU A 45 -3.43 0.43 -7.37
CA GLU A 45 -3.01 1.14 -6.15
C GLU A 45 -1.55 1.63 -6.23
N VAL A 46 -0.65 0.83 -6.81
CA VAL A 46 0.75 1.25 -7.02
C VAL A 46 0.81 2.39 -8.02
N ALA A 47 0.11 2.24 -9.16
CA ALA A 47 0.01 3.28 -10.18
C ALA A 47 -0.66 4.56 -9.63
N LEU A 48 -1.70 4.42 -8.80
CA LEU A 48 -2.38 5.55 -8.16
C LEU A 48 -1.42 6.29 -7.22
N ARG A 49 -0.66 5.57 -6.40
CA ARG A 49 0.33 6.17 -5.50
C ARG A 49 1.43 6.90 -6.27
N ASP A 50 1.89 6.31 -7.38
CA ASP A 50 2.89 6.93 -8.24
C ASP A 50 2.36 8.20 -8.91
N ALA A 51 1.11 8.17 -9.39
CA ALA A 51 0.44 9.33 -9.95
C ALA A 51 0.25 10.44 -8.91
N GLN A 52 -0.21 10.11 -7.70
CA GLN A 52 -0.37 11.07 -6.60
C GLN A 52 0.94 11.74 -6.22
N ARG A 53 2.05 10.98 -6.16
CA ARG A 53 3.39 11.54 -5.93
C ARG A 53 3.75 12.53 -7.03
N LYS A 54 3.56 12.14 -8.30
CA LYS A 54 3.92 13.01 -9.42
C LYS A 54 3.10 14.29 -9.46
N VAL A 55 1.82 14.22 -9.11
CA VAL A 55 0.96 15.40 -8.96
C VAL A 55 1.50 16.33 -7.87
N GLY A 56 1.90 15.80 -6.71
CA GLY A 56 2.49 16.62 -5.64
C GLY A 56 3.78 17.33 -6.07
N GLU A 57 4.68 16.64 -6.75
CA GLU A 57 5.90 17.24 -7.32
C GLU A 57 5.59 18.38 -8.28
N LEU A 58 4.66 18.16 -9.22
CA LEU A 58 4.27 19.16 -10.22
C LEU A 58 3.56 20.35 -9.59
N SER A 59 2.73 20.14 -8.57
CA SER A 59 2.08 21.24 -7.84
C SER A 59 3.12 22.16 -7.19
N ILE A 60 4.15 21.59 -6.55
CA ILE A 60 5.25 22.39 -5.97
C ILE A 60 5.98 23.17 -7.07
N GLU A 61 6.26 22.54 -8.21
CA GLU A 61 6.92 23.21 -9.33
C GLU A 61 6.08 24.39 -9.86
N VAL A 62 4.77 24.20 -10.01
CA VAL A 62 3.82 25.25 -10.41
C VAL A 62 3.79 26.39 -9.40
N ASP A 63 3.77 26.11 -8.10
CA ASP A 63 3.76 27.12 -7.04
C ASP A 63 5.03 27.98 -7.09
N VAL A 64 6.20 27.33 -7.23
CA VAL A 64 7.49 28.00 -7.35
C VAL A 64 7.55 28.88 -8.61
N LEU A 65 7.12 28.36 -9.76
CA LEU A 65 7.08 29.11 -11.02
C LEU A 65 6.14 30.31 -10.95
N SER A 66 4.98 30.15 -10.31
CA SER A 66 4.01 31.24 -10.12
C SER A 66 4.60 32.36 -9.26
N ALA A 67 5.22 32.02 -8.13
CA ALA A 67 5.89 33.00 -7.28
C ALA A 67 7.06 33.71 -8.00
N LEU A 68 7.77 33.01 -8.89
CA LEU A 68 8.83 33.59 -9.70
C LEU A 68 8.29 34.60 -10.73
N LEU A 69 7.14 34.32 -11.35
CA LEU A 69 6.48 35.21 -12.30
C LEU A 69 5.94 36.47 -11.63
N GLU A 70 5.32 36.32 -10.45
CA GLU A 70 4.86 37.44 -9.64
C GLU A 70 6.02 38.38 -9.28
N ARG A 71 7.16 37.83 -8.82
CA ARG A 71 8.35 38.63 -8.51
C ARG A 71 8.93 39.34 -9.73
N LYS A 72 8.81 38.76 -10.93
CA LYS A 72 9.31 39.35 -12.19
C LYS A 72 8.36 40.41 -12.79
N GLY A 73 7.24 40.72 -12.14
CA GLY A 73 6.29 41.75 -12.58
C GLY A 73 5.17 41.25 -13.50
N GLY A 74 4.99 39.93 -13.62
CA GLY A 74 3.94 39.30 -14.43
C GLY A 74 4.13 39.44 -15.95
N PRO A 75 3.63 38.50 -16.77
CA PRO A 75 3.52 38.72 -18.21
C PRO A 75 2.56 39.90 -18.49
N PRO A 76 2.79 40.72 -19.54
CA PRO A 76 1.80 41.71 -19.94
C PRO A 76 0.47 40.99 -20.27
N SER A 77 -0.61 41.42 -19.60
CA SER A 77 -1.96 40.89 -19.83
C SER A 77 -2.29 40.91 -21.33
N PRO A 78 -2.93 39.87 -21.90
CA PRO A 78 -3.31 39.87 -23.30
C PRO A 78 -4.16 41.11 -23.59
N ARG A 79 -3.64 42.03 -24.42
CA ARG A 79 -4.40 43.19 -24.88
C ARG A 79 -5.59 42.66 -25.69
N ARG A 80 -6.79 42.70 -25.11
CA ARG A 80 -8.04 42.52 -25.85
C ARG A 80 -8.16 43.69 -26.84
N SER A 81 -7.91 43.45 -28.12
CA SER A 81 -8.31 44.37 -29.19
C SER A 81 -9.83 44.43 -29.23
N ARG A 82 -10.38 45.64 -29.24
CA ARG A 82 -11.81 45.91 -29.37
C ARG A 82 -12.28 45.70 -30.81
#